data_AF-A0A5K0ZHT8-F1
#
_entry.id   AF-A0A5K0ZHT8-F1
#
_cell.length_a   1.000
_cell.length_b   1.000
_cell.length_c   1.000
_cell.angle_alpha   90.00
_cell.angle_beta   90.00
_cell.angle_gamma   90.00
#
_symmetry.space_group_name_H-M   'P 1'
#
loop_
_entity.id
_entity.type
_entity.pdbx_description
1 polymer ?
#
loop_
_entity_poly.entity_id
_entity_poly.type
_entity_poly.pdbx_seq_one_letter_code
_entity_poly.pdbx_strand_id
1 'polypeptide(L)' 'MATKGSVRDLRREELRGKRVFLRVDLNVPLGENHRITDDTRIRASIPTIKYLMDGGAKVILASHL' A
#
# COMPACT_ATOMS: atom_id res chain seq x y z
N MET A 1 -24.94 -10.66 2.78
CA MET A 1 -23.89 -9.64 2.52
C MET A 1 -22.55 -10.36 2.63
N ALA A 2 -21.71 -10.36 1.59
CA ALA A 2 -20.44 -11.09 1.62
C ALA A 2 -19.45 -10.38 2.55
N THR A 3 -18.78 -11.14 3.42
CA THR A 3 -17.74 -10.63 4.32
C THR A 3 -16.53 -10.21 3.51
N LYS A 4 -15.99 -9.02 3.78
CA LYS A 4 -14.77 -8.54 3.11
C LYS A 4 -13.56 -9.22 3.74
N GLY A 5 -12.65 -9.74 2.90
CA GLY A 5 -11.34 -10.20 3.35
C GLY A 5 -10.41 -9.02 3.65
N SER A 6 -9.47 -9.24 4.56
CA SER A 6 -8.42 -8.32 4.95
C SER A 6 -7.06 -8.84 4.49
N VAL A 7 -6.11 -7.93 4.27
CA VAL A 7 -4.72 -8.31 4.01
C VAL A 7 -4.12 -9.15 5.16
N ARG A 8 -4.62 -8.95 6.39
CA ARG A 8 -4.19 -9.70 7.58
C ARG A 8 -4.63 -11.17 7.56
N ASP A 9 -5.58 -11.54 6.71
CA ASP A 9 -6.06 -12.91 6.58
C ASP A 9 -5.12 -13.76 5.70
N LEU A 10 -4.21 -13.11 4.95
CA LEU A 10 -3.25 -13.77 4.06
C LEU A 10 -2.01 -14.19 4.84
N ARG A 11 -1.65 -15.48 4.77
CA ARG A 11 -0.41 -16.00 5.39
C ARG A 11 0.81 -15.72 4.52
N ARG A 12 2.01 -15.85 5.11
CA ARG A 12 3.28 -15.63 4.40
C ARG A 12 3.45 -16.53 3.18
N GLU A 13 2.99 -17.78 3.26
CA GLU A 13 3.10 -18.77 2.17
C GLU A 13 2.27 -18.34 0.95
N GLU A 14 1.17 -17.64 1.18
CA GLU A 14 0.27 -17.15 0.13
C GLU A 14 0.82 -15.91 -0.57
N LEU A 15 1.66 -15.12 0.12
CA LEU A 15 2.27 -13.89 -0.39
C LEU A 15 3.61 -14.13 -1.11
N ARG A 16 4.39 -15.12 -0.68
CA ARG A 16 5.76 -15.35 -1.15
C ARG A 16 5.83 -15.55 -2.66
N GLY A 17 6.63 -14.73 -3.33
CA GLY A 17 6.83 -14.79 -4.79
C GLY A 17 5.67 -14.26 -5.62
N LYS A 18 4.55 -13.83 -5.00
CA LYS A 18 3.43 -13.23 -5.73
C LYS A 18 3.75 -11.79 -6.15
N ARG A 19 3.12 -11.35 -7.24
CA ARG A 19 3.05 -9.94 -7.61
C ARG A 19 1.70 -9.40 -7.12
N VAL A 20 1.73 -8.42 -6.22
CA VAL A 20 0.53 -7.86 -5.60
C VAL A 20 0.31 -6.44 -6.10
N PHE A 21 -0.83 -6.20 -6.73
CA PHE A 21 -1.28 -4.84 -7.05
C PHE A 21 -1.91 -4.23 -5.81
N LEU A 22 -1.34 -3.14 -5.32
CA LEU A 22 -1.83 -2.43 -4.14
C LEU A 22 -2.25 -1.02 -4.55
N ARG A 23 -3.57 -0.80 -4.59
CA ARG A 23 -4.15 0.53 -4.76
C ARG A 23 -4.01 1.28 -3.43
N VAL A 24 -3.32 2.41 -3.45
CA VAL A 24 -3.06 3.27 -2.30
C VAL A 24 -3.62 4.67 -2.53
N ASP A 25 -3.85 5.41 -1.45
CA ASP A 25 -4.19 6.82 -1.49
C ASP A 25 -2.92 7.64 -1.24
N LEU A 26 -2.37 8.21 -2.31
CA LEU A 26 -1.20 9.09 -2.29
C LEU A 26 -1.58 10.50 -2.76
N ASN A 27 -2.86 10.84 -2.74
CA ASN A 27 -3.34 12.18 -3.06
C ASN A 27 -3.01 13.13 -1.91
N VAL A 28 -1.79 13.66 -1.93
CA VAL A 28 -1.22 14.53 -0.89
C VAL A 28 -1.13 15.97 -1.38
N PRO A 29 -1.30 16.96 -0.48
CA PRO A 29 -1.15 18.36 -0.86
C PRO A 29 0.30 18.65 -1.29
N LEU A 30 0.43 19.36 -2.40
CA LEU A 30 1.70 19.83 -2.94
C LEU A 30 1.78 21.35 -2.79
N GLY A 31 2.87 21.82 -2.21
CA GLY A 31 3.22 23.25 -2.12
C GLY A 31 4.12 23.69 -3.27
N GLU A 32 4.86 24.77 -3.04
CA GLU A 32 5.80 25.32 -4.02
C GLU A 32 6.79 24.27 -4.52
N ASN A 33 7.06 24.30 -5.83
CA ASN A 33 7.96 23.36 -6.51
C ASN A 33 7.58 21.88 -6.31
N HIS A 34 6.28 21.57 -6.18
CA HIS A 34 5.75 20.22 -5.98
C HIS A 34 6.27 19.52 -4.71
N ARG A 35 6.66 20.29 -3.69
CA ARG A 35 7.05 19.71 -2.40
C ARG A 35 5.81 19.27 -1.63
N ILE A 36 5.83 18.04 -1.12
CA ILE A 36 4.77 17.52 -0.26
C ILE A 36 4.76 18.34 1.04
N THR A 37 3.60 18.89 1.40
CA THR A 37 3.42 19.68 2.63
C THR A 37 2.82 18.87 3.78
N ASP A 38 2.11 17.79 3.46
CA ASP A 38 1.61 16.79 4.41
C ASP A 38 1.68 15.39 3.77
N ASP A 39 2.41 14.48 4.40
CA ASP A 39 2.65 13.12 3.93
C ASP A 39 1.87 12.06 4.74
N THR A 40 0.89 12.47 5.55
CA THR A 40 0.10 11.57 6.42
C THR A 40 -0.45 10.37 5.66
N ARG A 41 -0.96 10.57 4.43
CA ARG A 41 -1.51 9.49 3.59
C ARG A 41 -0.44 8.52 3.07
N ILE A 42 0.75 9.02 2.77
CA ILE A 42 1.90 8.20 2.39
C ILE A 42 2.28 7.31 3.58
N ARG A 43 2.44 7.92 4.77
CA ARG A 43 2.80 7.17 6.00
C ARG A 43 1.74 6.14 6.38
N ALA A 44 0.46 6.46 6.20
CA ALA A 44 -0.65 5.54 6.47
C ALA A 44 -0.63 4.29 5.57
N SER A 45 -0.05 4.38 4.37
CA SER A 45 0.07 3.24 3.45
C SER A 45 1.23 2.30 3.78
N ILE A 46 2.25 2.78 4.52
CA ILE A 46 3.48 2.03 4.80
C ILE A 46 3.24 0.67 5.49
N PRO A 47 2.37 0.53 6.51
CA PRO A 47 2.19 -0.75 7.20
C PRO A 47 1.76 -1.88 6.27
N THR A 48 0.85 -1.62 5.34
CA THR A 48 0.38 -2.62 4.37
C THR A 48 1.47 -2.98 3.36
N ILE A 49 2.22 -1.98 2.88
CA ILE A 49 3.34 -2.19 1.96
C ILE A 49 4.39 -3.09 2.62
N LYS A 50 4.79 -2.77 3.86
CA LYS A 50 5.75 -3.56 4.63
C LYS A 50 5.25 -4.99 4.86
N TYR A 51 4.01 -5.17 5.29
CA TYR A 51 3.42 -6.50 5.49
C TYR A 51 3.55 -7.41 4.25
N LEU A 52 3.20 -6.87 3.08
CA LEU A 52 3.28 -7.61 1.82
C LEU A 52 4.74 -7.91 1.41
N MET A 53 5.61 -6.91 1.52
CA MET A 53 7.04 -7.06 1.19
C MET A 53 7.74 -8.05 2.13
N ASP A 54 7.49 -7.95 3.42
CA ASP A 54 8.02 -8.87 4.43
C ASP A 54 7.54 -10.30 4.18
N GLY A 55 6.30 -10.46 3.68
CA GLY A 55 5.73 -11.72 3.20
C GLY A 55 6.40 -12.29 1.93
N GLY A 56 7.33 -11.55 1.31
CA GLY A 56 8.03 -11.95 0.10
C GLY A 56 7.28 -11.65 -1.20
N ALA A 57 6.25 -10.79 -1.15
CA ALA A 57 5.55 -10.34 -2.34
C ALA A 57 6.31 -9.20 -3.05
N LYS A 58 6.17 -9.13 -4.37
CA LYS A 58 6.56 -7.97 -5.20
C LYS A 58 5.37 -7.03 -5.30
N VAL A 59 5.43 -5.87 -4.66
CA VAL A 59 4.30 -4.93 -4.59
C VAL A 59 4.37 -3.92 -5.74
N ILE A 60 3.25 -3.75 -6.44
CA ILE A 60 3.06 -2.73 -7.47
C ILE A 60 2.05 -1.72 -6.92
N LEU A 61 2.49 -0.48 -6.70
CA LEU A 61 1.65 0.58 -6.17
C LEU A 61 0.96 1.35 -7.31
N ALA A 62 -0.30 1.71 -7.08
CA ALA A 62 -0.99 2.65 -7.95
C ALA A 62 -1.80 3.63 -7.10
N SER A 63 -1.75 4.90 -7.48
CA SER A 63 -2.62 5.94 -6.90
C SER A 63 -3.15 6.91 -7.96
N HIS A 64 -3.87 7.93 -7.50
CA HIS A 64 -4.12 9.18 -8.22
C HIS A 64 -3.37 10.29 -7.47
N LEU A 65 -3.17 11.44 -8.11
CA LEU A 65 -2.58 12.63 -7.51
C LEU A 65 -3.21 13.87 -8.17
#